data_AF-A0A562MRW6-F1
#
_entry.id   AF-A0A562MRW6-F1
#
_cell.length_a   1.000
_cell.length_b   1.000
_cell.length_c   1.000
_cell.angle_alpha   90.00
_cell.angle_beta   90.00
_cell.angle_gamma   90.00
#
_symmetry.space_group_name_H-M   'P 1'
#
loop_
_entity.id
_entity.type
_entity.pdbx_description
1 polymer ?
#
loop_
_entity_poly.entity_id
_entity_poly.type
_entity_poly.pdbx_seq_one_letter_code
_entity_poly.pdbx_strand_id
1 'polypeptide(L)'
;MNTIFKEKNETMHIGHNIKRIREIQGIKQEAFGQLCRNKYSQQRISDFENMVALDEPLLEELATALGVTAEFVQSFKDENVIYNIQHSHTFNDHSTNSSQHSQPTFNNDGSDKLVALLEKFIEEDRAKTQSIAALSQAVLDLTNEVKKLKEGK
;
A
#
# COMPACT_ATOMS: atom_id res chain seq x y z
N MET A 1 30.99 -51.28 13.69
CA MET A 1 31.06 -49.91 14.23
C MET A 1 29.96 -49.11 13.56
N ASN A 2 28.85 -48.84 14.26
CA ASN A 2 27.80 -47.99 13.71
C ASN A 2 28.16 -46.53 14.00
N THR A 3 28.65 -45.82 12.99
CA THR A 3 28.79 -44.37 13.02
C THR A 3 27.40 -43.76 12.86
N ILE A 4 26.78 -43.42 13.99
CA ILE A 4 25.58 -42.59 14.03
C ILE A 4 26.01 -41.19 13.61
N PHE A 5 25.65 -40.78 12.39
CA PHE A 5 25.74 -39.38 11.98
C PHE A 5 24.79 -38.59 12.88
N LYS A 6 25.36 -37.84 13.82
CA LYS A 6 24.61 -36.93 14.68
C LYS A 6 23.98 -35.89 13.75
N GLU A 7 22.65 -35.92 13.62
CA GLU A 7 21.91 -34.87 12.93
C GLU A 7 22.42 -33.51 13.42
N LYS A 8 22.78 -32.65 12.48
CA LYS A 8 23.08 -31.25 12.75
C LYS A 8 21.77 -30.65 13.25
N ASN A 9 21.54 -30.73 14.56
CA ASN A 9 20.57 -29.89 15.23
C ASN A 9 21.00 -28.46 14.90
N GLU A 10 20.35 -27.86 13.92
CA GLU A 10 20.36 -26.42 13.71
C GLU A 10 19.76 -25.84 14.98
N THR A 11 20.60 -25.66 15.99
CA THR A 11 20.26 -24.92 17.19
C THR A 11 20.00 -23.51 16.70
N MET A 12 18.72 -23.25 16.45
CA MET A 12 18.23 -21.98 15.96
C MET A 12 18.74 -20.89 16.89
N HIS A 13 19.60 -20.02 16.35
CA HIS A 13 20.19 -18.95 17.12
C HIS A 13 19.17 -17.82 17.27
N ILE A 14 18.42 -17.82 18.37
CA ILE A 14 17.35 -16.84 18.61
C ILE A 14 17.90 -15.41 18.59
N GLY A 15 19.10 -15.18 19.14
CA GLY A 15 19.77 -13.88 19.08
C GLY A 15 20.04 -13.41 17.64
N HIS A 16 20.36 -14.34 16.72
CA HIS A 16 20.57 -14.01 15.31
C HIS A 16 19.28 -13.55 14.64
N ASN A 17 18.15 -14.20 14.95
CA ASN A 17 16.84 -13.80 14.45
C ASN A 17 16.47 -12.39 14.94
N ILE A 18 16.71 -12.08 16.22
CA ILE A 18 16.51 -10.73 16.78
C ILE A 18 17.37 -9.70 16.05
N LYS A 19 18.65 -10.00 15.85
CA LYS A 19 19.58 -9.14 15.11
C LYS A 19 19.06 -8.85 13.70
N ARG A 20 18.63 -9.90 12.98
CA ARG A 20 18.16 -9.76 11.60
C ARG A 20 16.87 -8.95 11.53
N ILE A 21 15.89 -9.23 12.39
CA ILE A 21 14.64 -8.47 12.47
C ILE A 21 14.93 -6.99 12.75
N ARG A 22 15.83 -6.70 13.71
CA ARG A 22 16.26 -5.32 14.01
C ARG A 22 16.88 -4.64 12.79
N GLU A 23 17.77 -5.34 12.07
CA GLU A 23 18.44 -4.80 10.88
C GLU A 23 17.48 -4.53 9.74
N ILE A 24 16.47 -5.39 9.54
CA ILE A 24 15.39 -5.18 8.56
C ILE A 24 14.60 -3.91 8.89
N GLN A 25 14.36 -3.63 10.18
CA GLN A 25 13.70 -2.40 10.63
C GLN A 25 14.61 -1.16 10.58
N GLY A 26 15.90 -1.31 10.28
CA GLY A 26 16.86 -0.20 10.23
C GLY A 26 17.20 0.42 11.60
N ILE A 27 16.93 -0.30 12.70
CA ILE A 27 17.12 0.22 14.06
C ILE A 27 18.57 -0.05 14.52
N LYS A 28 19.25 0.98 15.03
CA LYS A 28 20.58 0.84 15.66
C LYS A 28 20.47 0.12 17.00
N GLN A 29 21.49 -0.66 17.39
CA GLN A 29 21.51 -1.38 18.66
C GLN A 29 21.26 -0.48 19.89
N GLU A 30 21.80 0.74 19.89
CA GLU A 30 21.55 1.71 20.96
C GLU A 30 20.08 2.11 21.05
N ALA A 31 19.46 2.46 19.91
CA ALA A 31 18.04 2.80 19.86
C ALA A 31 17.16 1.61 20.26
N PHE A 32 17.51 0.40 19.81
CA PHE A 32 16.81 -0.83 20.20
C PHE A 32 16.88 -1.07 21.71
N GLY A 33 18.05 -0.87 22.33
CA GLY A 33 18.21 -0.95 23.77
C GLY A 33 17.32 0.04 24.53
N GLN A 34 17.15 1.26 24.01
CA GLN A 34 16.25 2.27 24.61
C GLN A 34 14.76 1.96 24.46
N LEU A 35 14.37 1.15 23.46
CA LEU A 35 12.99 0.67 23.30
C LEU A 35 12.63 -0.45 24.28
N CYS A 36 13.64 -1.17 24.78
CA CYS A 36 13.43 -2.22 25.78
C CYS A 36 13.04 -1.62 27.13
N ARG A 37 12.23 -2.34 27.92
CA ARG A 37 11.73 -1.87 29.22
C ARG A 37 12.87 -1.58 30.18
N ASN A 38 13.89 -2.44 30.16
CA ASN A 38 15.06 -2.35 31.02
C ASN A 38 16.14 -1.38 30.51
N LYS A 39 15.91 -0.68 29.38
CA LYS A 39 16.84 0.29 28.77
C LYS A 39 18.28 -0.24 28.67
N TYR A 40 18.49 -1.22 27.81
CA TYR A 40 19.78 -1.86 27.66
C TYR A 40 20.80 -0.96 26.96
N SER A 41 22.07 -1.12 27.33
CA SER A 41 23.17 -0.51 26.58
C SER A 41 23.39 -1.22 25.25
N GLN A 42 24.05 -0.55 24.31
CA GLN A 42 24.41 -1.12 23.00
C GLN A 42 25.24 -2.42 23.15
N GLN A 43 26.13 -2.49 24.14
CA GLN A 43 26.90 -3.70 24.45
C GLN A 43 25.99 -4.86 24.89
N ARG A 44 25.04 -4.59 25.80
CA ARG A 44 24.11 -5.63 26.28
C ARG A 44 23.21 -6.17 25.16
N ILE A 45 22.74 -5.31 24.27
CA ILE A 45 22.00 -5.72 23.08
C ILE A 45 22.87 -6.61 22.17
N SER A 46 24.13 -6.22 21.95
CA SER A 46 25.07 -7.05 21.18
C SER A 46 25.30 -8.41 21.83
N ASP A 47 25.34 -8.50 23.17
CA ASP A 47 25.47 -9.77 23.87
C ASP A 47 24.24 -10.65 23.61
N PHE A 48 23.03 -10.10 23.77
CA PHE A 48 21.77 -10.84 23.52
C PHE A 48 21.66 -11.34 22.08
N GLU A 49 22.08 -10.54 21.10
CA GLU A 49 22.09 -10.91 19.68
C GLU A 49 23.04 -12.07 19.36
N ASN A 50 24.06 -12.30 20.19
CA ASN A 50 25.01 -13.41 20.02
C ASN A 50 24.62 -14.67 20.80
N MET A 51 23.56 -14.63 21.60
CA MET A 51 23.10 -15.78 22.37
C MET A 51 22.32 -16.77 21.49
N VAL A 52 22.57 -18.07 21.70
CA VAL A 52 21.88 -19.16 20.99
C VAL A 52 20.43 -19.26 21.46
N ALA A 53 20.22 -19.15 22.77
CA ALA A 53 18.92 -19.17 23.42
C ALA A 53 18.84 -17.99 24.40
N LEU A 54 17.63 -17.47 24.59
CA LEU A 54 17.32 -16.40 25.53
C LEU A 54 16.22 -16.93 26.46
N ASP A 55 16.23 -16.46 27.70
CA ASP A 55 15.16 -16.76 28.65
C ASP A 55 13.83 -16.20 28.10
N GLU A 56 12.74 -16.96 28.25
CA GLU A 56 11.40 -16.57 27.79
C GLU A 56 11.01 -15.11 28.12
N PRO A 57 11.17 -14.61 29.37
CA PRO A 57 10.82 -13.22 29.69
C PRO A 57 11.68 -12.19 28.94
N LEU A 58 12.95 -12.52 28.68
CA LEU A 58 13.86 -11.65 27.93
C LEU A 58 13.51 -11.67 26.44
N LEU A 59 13.19 -12.83 25.89
CA LEU A 59 12.74 -12.96 24.50
C LEU A 59 11.44 -12.18 24.26
N GLU A 60 10.47 -12.28 25.17
CA GLU A 60 9.21 -11.56 25.09
C GLU A 60 9.42 -10.03 25.17
N GLU A 61 10.32 -9.56 26.05
CA GLU A 61 10.68 -8.16 26.13
C GLU A 61 11.29 -7.65 24.82
N LEU A 62 12.28 -8.36 24.28
CA LEU A 62 12.97 -7.99 23.04
C LEU A 62 12.03 -8.04 21.83
N ALA A 63 11.18 -9.06 21.73
CA ALA A 63 10.18 -9.18 20.67
C ALA A 63 9.16 -8.02 20.74
N THR A 64 8.67 -7.70 21.94
CA THR A 64 7.75 -6.58 22.17
C THR A 64 8.40 -5.24 21.77
N ALA A 65 9.67 -5.03 22.10
CA ALA A 65 10.41 -3.83 21.72
C ALA A 65 10.59 -3.71 20.19
N LEU A 66 10.64 -4.83 19.46
CA LEU A 66 10.63 -4.88 17.99
C LEU A 66 9.22 -4.86 17.38
N GLY A 67 8.16 -4.86 18.20
CA GLY A 67 6.77 -4.90 17.73
C GLY A 67 6.34 -6.24 17.12
N VAL A 68 6.99 -7.35 17.49
CA VAL A 68 6.69 -8.71 17.01
C VAL A 68 6.41 -9.65 18.17
N THR A 69 5.90 -10.85 17.89
CA THR A 69 5.69 -11.90 18.92
C THR A 69 6.96 -12.72 19.14
N ALA A 70 7.12 -13.29 20.33
CA ALA A 70 8.22 -14.23 20.62
C ALA A 70 8.20 -15.44 19.66
N GLU A 71 7.00 -15.95 19.34
CA GLU A 71 6.81 -17.02 18.36
C GLU A 71 7.29 -16.63 16.96
N PHE A 72 7.09 -15.37 16.54
CA PHE A 72 7.60 -14.88 15.26
C PHE A 72 9.14 -14.88 15.25
N VAL A 73 9.78 -14.42 16.33
CA VAL A 73 11.25 -14.44 16.46
C VAL A 73 11.78 -15.88 16.43
N GLN A 74 11.08 -16.83 17.05
CA GLN A 74 11.45 -18.24 17.01
C GLN A 74 11.23 -18.84 15.61
N SER A 75 10.12 -18.57 14.93
CA SER A 75 9.85 -19.13 13.60
C SER A 75 10.54 -18.37 12.44
N PHE A 76 11.27 -17.31 12.76
CA PHE A 76 11.94 -16.46 11.78
C PHE A 76 13.04 -17.22 11.01
N LYS A 77 12.99 -17.10 9.68
CA LYS A 77 13.97 -17.67 8.75
C LYS A 77 14.38 -16.62 7.72
N ASP A 78 15.68 -16.36 7.62
CA ASP A 78 16.26 -15.38 6.69
C ASP A 78 15.88 -15.62 5.23
N GLU A 79 15.83 -16.88 4.80
CA GLU A 79 15.49 -17.25 3.41
C GLU A 79 14.06 -16.84 3.03
N ASN A 80 13.10 -16.94 3.95
CA ASN A 80 11.72 -16.53 3.72
C ASN A 80 11.58 -15.00 3.59
N VAL A 81 12.46 -14.24 4.26
CA VAL A 81 12.48 -12.78 4.16
C VAL A 81 13.17 -12.33 2.88
N ILE A 82 14.28 -12.95 2.48
CA ILE A 82 14.92 -12.65 1.19
C ILE A 82 13.97 -12.99 0.04
N TYR A 83 13.26 -14.12 0.13
CA TYR A 83 12.22 -14.48 -0.83
C TYR A 83 11.13 -13.41 -0.87
N ASN A 84 10.53 -13.03 0.25
CA ASN A 84 9.49 -11.99 0.26
C ASN A 84 9.99 -10.63 -0.22
N ILE A 85 11.18 -10.19 0.19
CA ILE A 85 11.77 -8.89 -0.23
C ILE A 85 12.11 -8.88 -1.72
N GLN A 86 12.70 -9.95 -2.27
CA GLN A 86 12.93 -10.07 -3.72
C GLN A 86 11.61 -10.03 -4.50
N HIS A 87 10.57 -10.67 -3.98
CA HIS A 87 9.26 -10.75 -4.64
C HIS A 87 8.37 -9.51 -4.38
N SER A 88 8.66 -8.68 -3.38
CA SER A 88 7.88 -7.46 -3.05
C SER A 88 8.56 -6.15 -3.45
N HIS A 89 9.87 -6.12 -3.72
CA HIS A 89 10.60 -4.88 -4.04
C HIS A 89 11.23 -4.85 -5.44
N THR A 90 11.07 -5.91 -6.23
CA THR A 90 11.48 -5.90 -7.65
C THR A 90 10.34 -5.44 -8.54
N PHE A 91 9.86 -4.21 -8.33
CA PHE A 91 8.90 -3.52 -9.22
C PHE A 91 9.60 -2.65 -10.28
N ASN A 92 10.89 -2.87 -10.52
CA ASN A 92 11.65 -2.05 -11.48
C ASN A 92 12.02 -2.79 -12.77
N ASP A 93 11.53 -4.01 -12.96
CA ASP A 93 11.64 -4.63 -14.28
C ASP A 93 10.38 -5.41 -14.62
N HIS A 94 9.93 -5.16 -15.84
CA HIS A 94 8.62 -5.48 -16.37
C HIS A 94 8.53 -6.97 -16.75
N SER A 95 8.83 -7.89 -15.82
CA SER A 95 8.84 -9.35 -16.10
C SER A 95 8.00 -10.15 -15.11
N THR A 96 6.70 -10.19 -15.42
CA THR A 96 5.82 -11.37 -15.31
C THR A 96 5.99 -12.28 -14.09
N ASN A 97 5.17 -12.07 -13.05
CA ASN A 97 4.76 -13.14 -12.15
C ASN A 97 3.27 -13.46 -12.37
N SER A 98 3.01 -14.39 -13.30
CA SER A 98 1.69 -14.92 -13.65
C SER A 98 1.16 -15.97 -12.65
N SER A 99 1.58 -15.99 -11.37
CA SER A 99 1.22 -17.08 -10.44
C SER A 99 0.38 -16.70 -9.21
N GLN A 100 0.02 -15.44 -9.01
CA GLN A 100 -0.93 -15.03 -7.96
C GLN A 100 -2.04 -14.20 -8.61
N HIS A 101 -2.98 -14.95 -9.19
CA HIS A 101 -4.18 -14.47 -9.86
C HIS A 101 -5.12 -13.78 -8.86
N SER A 102 -4.86 -12.50 -8.62
CA SER A 102 -5.91 -11.52 -8.34
C SER A 102 -5.59 -10.32 -9.22
N GLN A 103 -5.76 -10.53 -10.53
CA GLN A 103 -5.90 -9.41 -11.45
C GLN A 103 -7.11 -8.62 -10.94
N PRO A 104 -6.97 -7.36 -10.52
CA PRO A 104 -8.14 -6.52 -10.40
C PRO A 104 -8.76 -6.49 -11.79
N THR A 105 -9.95 -7.07 -11.94
CA THR A 105 -10.82 -6.78 -13.08
C THR A 105 -11.12 -5.30 -13.00
N PHE A 106 -10.27 -4.49 -13.63
CA PHE A 106 -10.59 -3.10 -13.93
C PHE A 106 -11.70 -3.13 -14.95
N ASN A 107 -12.95 -3.19 -14.47
CA ASN A 107 -14.10 -2.86 -15.29
C ASN A 107 -13.90 -1.39 -15.70
N ASN A 108 -13.47 -1.16 -16.94
CA ASN A 108 -13.29 0.15 -17.57
C ASN A 108 -14.65 0.80 -17.85
N ASP A 109 -15.59 0.66 -16.93
CA ASP A 109 -16.98 1.11 -17.04
C ASP A 109 -17.11 2.59 -16.62
N GLY A 110 -15.98 3.23 -16.27
CA GLY A 110 -15.92 4.65 -15.93
C GLY A 110 -15.79 5.55 -17.16
N SER A 111 -15.10 5.10 -18.21
CA SER A 111 -14.90 5.88 -19.44
C SER A 111 -16.18 5.95 -20.26
N ASP A 112 -16.86 4.83 -20.46
CA ASP A 112 -18.14 4.75 -21.17
C ASP A 112 -19.24 5.57 -20.48
N LYS A 113 -19.31 5.53 -19.13
CA LYS A 113 -20.24 6.36 -18.36
C LYS A 113 -19.92 7.85 -18.45
N LEU A 114 -18.64 8.21 -18.48
CA LEU A 114 -18.22 9.61 -18.65
C LEU A 114 -18.58 10.12 -20.05
N VAL A 115 -18.35 9.32 -21.09
CA VAL A 115 -18.73 9.67 -22.47
C VAL A 115 -20.24 9.86 -22.59
N ALA A 116 -21.05 8.94 -22.06
CA ALA A 116 -22.50 9.05 -22.08
C ALA A 116 -23.02 10.31 -21.34
N LEU A 117 -22.39 10.68 -20.22
CA LEU A 117 -22.72 11.90 -19.48
C LEU A 117 -22.39 13.16 -20.28
N LEU A 118 -21.23 13.19 -20.94
CA LEU A 118 -20.80 14.32 -21.77
C LEU A 118 -21.69 14.50 -22.99
N GLU A 119 -22.06 13.41 -23.66
CA GLU A 119 -22.99 13.45 -24.81
C GLU A 119 -24.36 14.00 -24.39
N LYS A 120 -24.90 13.56 -23.24
CA LYS A 120 -26.15 14.10 -22.70
C LYS A 120 -26.06 15.59 -22.39
N PHE A 121 -24.94 16.04 -21.80
CA PHE A 121 -24.74 17.45 -21.47
C PHE A 121 -24.71 18.33 -22.73
N ILE A 122 -24.04 17.88 -23.80
CA ILE A 122 -23.99 18.57 -25.09
C ILE A 122 -25.40 18.69 -25.70
N GLU A 123 -26.20 17.63 -25.63
CA GLU A 123 -27.56 17.65 -26.17
C GLU A 123 -28.47 18.61 -25.40
N GLU A 124 -28.38 18.63 -24.07
CA GLU A 124 -29.11 19.61 -23.25
C GLU A 124 -28.69 21.06 -23.55
N ASP A 125 -27.39 21.31 -23.77
CA ASP A 125 -26.88 22.64 -24.10
C ASP A 125 -27.36 23.12 -25.48
N ARG A 126 -27.41 22.20 -26.47
CA ARG A 126 -27.99 22.47 -27.79
C ARG A 126 -29.48 22.78 -27.71
N ALA A 127 -30.25 21.99 -26.94
CA ALA A 127 -31.67 22.23 -26.77
C ALA A 127 -31.97 23.59 -26.11
N LYS A 128 -31.19 23.96 -25.09
CA LYS A 128 -31.26 25.29 -24.46
C LYS A 128 -30.88 26.41 -25.42
N THR A 129 -29.84 26.21 -26.23
CA THR A 129 -29.42 27.21 -27.22
C THR A 129 -30.50 27.41 -28.30
N GLN A 130 -31.13 26.34 -28.77
CA GLN A 130 -32.23 26.42 -29.72
C GLN A 130 -33.47 27.11 -29.14
N SER A 131 -33.83 26.83 -27.88
CA SER A 131 -34.96 27.50 -27.25
C SER A 131 -34.70 29.00 -27.05
N ILE A 132 -33.48 29.39 -26.68
CA ILE A 132 -33.06 30.80 -26.61
C ILE A 132 -33.14 31.46 -27.98
N ALA A 133 -32.67 30.78 -29.05
CA ALA A 133 -32.76 31.31 -30.40
C ALA A 133 -34.21 31.49 -30.87
N ALA A 134 -35.09 30.52 -30.60
CA ALA A 134 -36.51 30.61 -30.93
C ALA A 134 -37.21 31.75 -30.18
N LEU A 135 -36.92 31.91 -28.88
CA LEU A 135 -37.44 33.02 -28.08
C LEU A 135 -36.93 34.37 -28.60
N SER A 136 -35.65 34.46 -28.98
CA SER A 136 -35.07 35.67 -29.58
C SER A 136 -35.79 36.06 -30.87
N GLN A 137 -36.07 35.08 -31.75
CA GLN A 137 -36.81 35.33 -32.98
C GLN A 137 -38.25 35.79 -32.72
N ALA A 138 -38.96 35.15 -31.79
CA ALA A 138 -40.30 35.57 -31.40
C ALA A 138 -40.35 37.00 -30.82
N VAL A 139 -39.33 37.37 -30.04
CA VAL A 139 -39.18 38.75 -29.51
C VAL A 139 -38.91 39.75 -30.64
N LEU A 140 -38.10 39.40 -31.65
CA LEU A 140 -37.87 40.24 -32.82
C LEU A 140 -39.15 40.45 -33.64
N ASP A 141 -39.93 39.38 -33.86
CA ASP A 141 -41.18 39.44 -34.61
C ASP A 141 -42.21 40.32 -33.90
N LEU A 142 -42.37 40.16 -32.57
CA LEU A 142 -43.19 41.02 -31.73
C LEU A 142 -42.72 42.48 -31.76
N THR A 143 -41.41 42.72 -31.72
CA THR A 143 -40.84 44.07 -31.77
C THR A 143 -41.18 44.75 -33.11
N ASN A 144 -41.08 44.01 -34.21
CA ASN A 144 -41.45 44.51 -35.54
C ASN A 144 -42.95 44.80 -35.65
N GLU A 145 -43.80 43.98 -35.05
CA GLU A 145 -45.25 44.20 -35.02
C GLU A 145 -45.64 45.42 -34.18
N VAL A 146 -45.06 45.57 -32.98
CA VAL A 146 -45.26 46.76 -32.13
C VAL A 146 -44.79 48.03 -32.83
N LYS A 147 -43.67 47.98 -33.58
CA LYS A 147 -43.19 49.12 -34.36
C LYS A 147 -44.17 49.52 -35.46
N LYS A 148 -44.72 48.55 -36.20
CA LYS A 148 -45.77 48.80 -37.22
C LYS A 148 -47.04 49.43 -36.61
N LEU A 149 -47.46 48.97 -35.43
CA LEU A 149 -48.62 49.53 -34.72
C LEU A 149 -48.38 50.96 -34.20
N LYS A 150 -47.12 51.32 -33.92
CA LYS A 150 -46.72 52.67 -33.48
C LYS A 150 -46.53 53.64 -34.65
N GLU A 151 -46.13 53.16 -35.83
CA GLU A 151 -45.98 53.96 -37.07
C GLU A 151 -47.31 54.15 -37.83
N GLY A 152 -48.31 53.31 -37.57
CA GLY A 152 -49.66 53.41 -38.16
C GLY A 152 -50.67 54.28 -37.40
N LYS A 153 -50.22 55.11 -36.45
CA LYS A 153 -51.01 56.12 -35.72
C LYS A 153 -50.36 57.50 -35.92
#